data_AF-A0A6J5KJB7-F1
#
_entry.id   AF-A0A6J5KJB7-F1
#
_cell.length_a   1.000
_cell.length_b   1.000
_cell.length_c   1.000
_cell.angle_alpha   90.00
_cell.angle_beta   90.00
_cell.angle_gamma   90.00
#
_symmetry.space_group_name_H-M   'P 1'
#
loop_
_entity.id
_entity.type
_entity.pdbx_description
1 polymer ?
#
loop_
_entity_poly.entity_id
_entity_poly.type
_entity_poly.pdbx_seq_one_letter_code
_entity_poly.pdbx_strand_id
1 'polypeptide(L)'
;MYAWSPFVSTAPIRLRERICDAPIGRLRFSQSTGQKFIVQYGPTTEDLSQPVLGEIDEADAAKLAEVGKAVWESTFESKELIWMTVELAD
;
A
#
# COMPACT_ATOMS: atom_id res chain seq x y z
N MET A 1 -3.72 2.87 -1.16
CA MET A 1 -3.38 2.89 -2.60
C MET A 1 -2.59 1.64 -2.91
N TYR A 2 -2.58 1.18 -4.16
CA TYR A 2 -1.83 -0.02 -4.54
C TYR A 2 -1.27 0.10 -5.96
N ALA A 3 -0.20 -0.65 -6.24
CA ALA A 3 0.25 -0.89 -7.60
C ALA A 3 0.50 -2.38 -7.82
N TRP A 4 0.15 -2.83 -9.01
CA TRP A 4 0.38 -4.19 -9.48
C TRP A 4 1.86 -4.48 -9.59
N SER A 5 2.24 -5.70 -9.26
CA SER A 5 3.61 -6.18 -9.33
C SER A 5 3.71 -7.41 -10.24
N PRO A 6 4.72 -7.50 -11.12
CA PRO A 6 4.89 -8.63 -12.04
C PRO A 6 5.61 -9.83 -11.40
N PHE A 7 5.54 -10.01 -10.08
CA PHE A 7 6.17 -11.15 -9.40
C PHE A 7 5.23 -11.86 -8.43
N VAL A 8 5.58 -13.10 -8.08
CA VAL A 8 4.94 -13.93 -7.06
C VAL A 8 5.94 -14.14 -5.93
N SER A 9 5.48 -14.06 -4.67
CA SER A 9 6.34 -14.30 -3.51
C SER A 9 5.95 -15.60 -2.81
N THR A 10 6.92 -16.43 -2.46
CA THR A 10 6.74 -17.62 -1.62
C THR A 10 7.30 -17.42 -0.21
N ALA A 11 7.68 -16.19 0.14
CA ALA A 11 8.23 -15.88 1.44
C ALA A 11 7.22 -16.17 2.57
N PRO A 12 7.66 -16.67 3.73
CA PRO A 12 6.78 -16.97 4.84
C PRO A 12 6.16 -15.70 5.42
N ILE A 13 4.86 -15.74 5.69
CA ILE A 13 4.13 -14.65 6.36
C ILE A 13 4.41 -14.73 7.86
N ARG A 14 5.07 -13.70 8.41
CA ARG A 14 5.42 -13.62 9.84
C ARG A 14 4.36 -12.96 10.69
N LEU A 15 3.65 -11.98 10.12
CA LEU A 15 2.66 -11.15 10.80
C LEU A 15 1.50 -10.85 9.86
N ARG A 16 0.29 -10.86 10.42
CA ARG A 16 -0.93 -10.40 9.76
C ARG A 16 -1.70 -9.45 10.65
N GLU A 17 -2.43 -8.55 10.02
CA GLU A 17 -3.28 -7.57 10.68
C GLU A 17 -4.56 -7.38 9.86
N ARG A 18 -5.65 -6.99 10.51
CA ARG A 18 -6.85 -6.54 9.79
C ARG A 18 -6.55 -5.20 9.13
N ILE A 19 -7.01 -5.02 7.89
CA ILE A 19 -6.78 -3.78 7.14
C ILE A 19 -7.41 -2.58 7.86
N CYS A 20 -8.64 -2.72 8.35
CA CYS A 20 -9.38 -1.64 9.03
C CYS A 20 -8.76 -1.16 10.35
N ASP A 21 -7.92 -1.97 11.00
CA ASP A 21 -7.23 -1.59 12.24
C ASP A 21 -5.81 -1.06 11.98
N ALA A 22 -5.33 -1.13 10.74
CA ALA A 22 -3.93 -0.84 10.43
C ALA A 22 -3.65 0.67 10.44
N PRO A 23 -2.47 1.09 10.94
CA PRO A 23 -2.09 2.49 10.92
C PRO A 23 -1.83 2.97 9.49
N ILE A 24 -1.93 4.29 9.29
CA ILE A 24 -1.41 4.96 8.09
C ILE A 24 0.08 4.64 7.96
N GLY A 25 0.55 4.43 6.73
CA GLY A 25 1.92 4.03 6.42
C GLY A 25 2.14 2.53 6.36
N ARG A 26 1.16 1.69 6.73
CA ARG A 26 1.34 0.24 6.67
C ARG A 26 1.55 -0.26 5.23
N LEU A 27 2.62 -1.03 5.02
CA LEU A 27 2.99 -1.64 3.74
C LEU A 27 2.60 -3.12 3.71
N ARG A 28 1.97 -3.55 2.61
CA ARG A 28 1.53 -4.94 2.40
C ARG A 28 1.85 -5.42 1.00
N PHE A 29 1.95 -6.74 0.86
CA PHE A 29 1.87 -7.43 -0.42
C PHE A 29 0.72 -8.42 -0.38
N SER A 30 -0.25 -8.23 -1.27
CA SER A 30 -1.42 -9.11 -1.37
C SER A 30 -1.29 -9.99 -2.61
N GLN A 31 -1.35 -11.30 -2.40
CA GLN A 31 -1.50 -12.29 -3.48
C GLN A 31 -2.96 -12.72 -3.63
N SER A 32 -3.75 -12.60 -2.57
CA SER A 32 -5.15 -13.06 -2.53
C SER A 32 -6.08 -12.19 -3.36
N THR A 33 -5.77 -10.89 -3.48
CA THR A 33 -6.57 -9.93 -4.24
C THR A 33 -5.82 -9.40 -5.47
N GLY A 34 -4.87 -10.22 -5.94
CA GLY A 34 -4.02 -9.96 -7.08
C GLY A 34 -2.69 -9.31 -6.70
N GLN A 35 -1.60 -9.85 -7.26
CA GLN A 35 -0.20 -9.58 -6.94
C GLN A 35 0.12 -8.07 -6.92
N LYS A 36 0.06 -7.45 -5.73
CA LYS A 36 0.18 -5.99 -5.60
C LYS A 36 0.81 -5.57 -4.29
N PHE A 37 1.54 -4.46 -4.35
CA PHE A 37 1.97 -3.71 -3.18
C PHE A 37 0.89 -2.72 -2.79
N ILE A 38 0.66 -2.58 -1.49
CA ILE A 38 -0.40 -1.73 -0.94
C ILE A 38 0.21 -0.86 0.15
N VAL A 39 -0.06 0.45 0.07
CA VAL A 39 0.27 1.43 1.12
C VAL A 39 -1.03 1.99 1.70
N GLN A 40 -1.18 1.86 3.01
CA GLN A 40 -2.28 2.45 3.77
C GLN A 40 -2.05 3.96 3.90
N TYR A 41 -2.99 4.78 3.42
CA TYR A 41 -2.84 6.25 3.39
C TYR A 41 -3.98 7.00 4.12
N GLY A 42 -4.94 6.25 4.67
CA GLY A 42 -6.10 6.77 5.38
C GLY A 42 -6.93 5.62 5.96
N PRO A 43 -8.13 5.89 6.52
CA PRO A 43 -9.02 4.85 7.03
C PRO A 43 -9.50 3.89 5.93
N THR A 44 -9.76 2.63 6.29
CA THR A 44 -10.33 1.63 5.37
C THR A 44 -11.33 0.75 6.11
N THR A 45 -12.38 0.32 5.42
CA THR A 45 -13.48 -0.48 5.99
C THR A 45 -13.28 -1.98 5.84
N GLU A 46 -12.41 -2.41 4.93
CA GLU A 46 -12.10 -3.82 4.69
C GLU A 46 -11.52 -4.47 5.95
N ASP A 47 -12.11 -5.58 6.38
CA ASP A 47 -11.77 -6.27 7.64
C ASP A 47 -10.89 -7.52 7.42
N LEU A 48 -10.47 -7.78 6.18
CA LEU A 48 -9.62 -8.90 5.84
C LEU A 48 -8.26 -8.82 6.56
N SER A 49 -7.78 -9.98 7.02
CA SER A 49 -6.46 -10.13 7.60
C SER A 49 -5.40 -10.32 6.51
N GLN A 50 -4.48 -9.36 6.36
CA GLN A 50 -3.46 -9.35 5.32
C GLN A 50 -2.03 -9.38 5.89
N PRO A 51 -1.04 -9.92 5.14
CA PRO A 51 0.37 -9.87 5.53
C PRO A 51 0.87 -8.44 5.74
N VAL A 52 1.76 -8.26 6.71
CA VAL A 52 2.53 -7.03 6.92
C VAL A 52 3.91 -7.20 6.32
N LEU A 53 4.36 -6.24 5.52
CA LEU A 53 5.74 -6.16 5.03
C LEU A 53 6.60 -5.17 5.81
N GLY A 54 5.98 -4.11 6.31
CA GLY A 54 6.67 -3.04 7.02
C GLY A 54 5.78 -1.81 7.09
N GLU A 55 6.40 -0.66 7.29
CA GLU A 55 5.71 0.62 7.36
C GLU A 55 6.57 1.75 6.77
N ILE A 56 5.89 2.81 6.35
CA ILE A 56 6.52 4.06 5.95
C ILE A 56 7.07 4.76 7.19
N ASP A 57 8.26 5.35 7.07
CA ASP A 57 8.87 6.12 8.15
C ASP A 57 7.97 7.27 8.60
N GLU A 58 7.95 7.53 9.91
CA GLU A 58 7.07 8.54 10.52
C GLU A 58 7.30 9.95 9.92
N ALA A 59 8.54 10.25 9.55
CA ALA A 59 8.92 11.51 8.90
C ALA A 59 8.21 11.74 7.55
N ASP A 60 7.81 10.66 6.85
CA ASP A 60 7.16 10.71 5.56
C ASP A 60 5.67 10.35 5.62
N ALA A 61 5.20 9.76 6.72
CA ALA A 61 3.81 9.32 6.87
C ALA A 61 2.78 10.44 6.62
N ALA A 62 3.10 11.68 7.01
CA ALA A 62 2.23 12.83 6.79
C ALA A 62 2.02 13.16 5.29
N LYS A 63 2.98 12.82 4.42
CA LYS A 63 2.90 13.06 2.97
C LYS A 63 1.88 12.12 2.28
N LEU A 64 1.53 11.00 2.92
CA LEU A 64 0.64 9.99 2.32
C LEU A 64 -0.77 10.51 2.03
N ALA A 65 -1.26 11.49 2.78
CA ALA A 65 -2.55 12.11 2.50
C ALA A 65 -2.56 12.81 1.13
N GLU A 66 -1.49 13.55 0.81
CA GLU A 66 -1.31 14.23 -0.47
C GLU A 66 -1.15 13.23 -1.61
N VAL A 67 -0.26 12.24 -1.45
CA VAL A 67 -0.04 11.20 -2.46
C VAL A 67 -1.32 10.40 -2.73
N GLY A 68 -2.04 10.03 -1.68
CA GLY A 68 -3.31 9.32 -1.78
C GLY A 68 -4.38 10.12 -2.51
N LYS A 69 -4.45 11.43 -2.26
CA LYS A 69 -5.35 12.34 -2.98
C LYS A 69 -4.99 12.41 -4.47
N ALA A 70 -3.71 12.57 -4.80
CA ALA A 70 -3.27 12.60 -6.20
C ALA A 70 -3.62 11.29 -6.94
N VAL A 71 -3.42 10.13 -6.31
CA VAL A 71 -3.82 8.83 -6.87
C VAL A 71 -5.34 8.75 -7.04
N TRP A 72 -6.13 9.26 -6.10
CA TRP A 72 -7.58 9.31 -6.20
C TRP A 72 -8.04 10.19 -7.36
N GLU A 73 -7.50 11.41 -7.47
CA GLU A 73 -7.81 12.35 -8.57
C GLU A 73 -7.44 11.79 -9.93
N SER A 74 -6.25 11.17 -10.06
CA SER A 74 -5.85 10.43 -11.26
C SER A 74 -6.85 9.31 -11.60
N THR A 75 -7.26 8.53 -10.59
CA THR A 75 -8.17 7.39 -10.79
C THR A 75 -9.53 7.84 -11.29
N PHE A 76 -10.12 8.89 -10.72
CA PHE A 76 -11.50 9.30 -11.00
C PHE A 76 -11.61 10.34 -12.12
N GLU A 77 -10.68 11.29 -12.20
CA GLU A 77 -10.82 12.49 -13.02
C GLU A 77 -9.71 12.61 -14.06
N SER A 78 -8.47 12.93 -13.65
CA SER A 78 -7.45 13.43 -14.57
C SER A 78 -6.86 12.36 -15.50
N LYS A 79 -6.88 11.09 -15.07
CA LYS A 79 -6.24 9.95 -15.76
C LYS A 79 -4.74 10.12 -15.99
N GLU A 80 -4.10 11.05 -15.30
CA GLU A 80 -2.64 11.19 -15.34
C GLU A 80 -1.98 9.93 -14.80
N LEU A 81 -0.93 9.47 -15.47
CA LEU A 81 -0.22 8.26 -15.06
C LEU A 81 0.66 8.54 -13.84
N ILE A 82 0.37 7.84 -12.74
CA ILE A 82 1.18 7.87 -11.53
C ILE A 82 1.86 6.51 -11.38
N TRP A 83 3.19 6.52 -11.36
CA TRP A 83 4.00 5.32 -11.23
C TRP A 83 4.51 5.16 -9.79
N MET A 84 4.52 3.92 -9.31
CA MET A 84 5.16 3.56 -8.05
C MET A 84 6.45 2.81 -8.35
N THR A 85 7.56 3.37 -7.87
CA THR A 85 8.90 2.74 -7.96
C THR A 85 9.29 2.24 -6.57
N VAL A 86 9.98 1.10 -6.53
CA VAL A 86 10.52 0.53 -5.30
C VAL A 86 11.99 0.23 -5.55
N GLU A 87 12.85 0.74 -4.68
CA GLU A 87 14.29 0.56 -4.73
C GLU A 87 14.85 0.31 -3.32
N LEU A 88 16.05 -0.25 -3.24
CA LEU A 88 16.75 -0.34 -1.96
C LEU A 88 17.23 1.05 -1.58
N ALA A 89 17.10 1.40 -0.30
CA ALA A 89 17.72 2.61 0.23
C ALA A 89 19.26 2.47 0.16
N ASP A 90 19.93 3.56 -0.24
CA ASP A 90 21.40 3.65 -0.29
C ASP A 90 22.07 3.51 1.09
#